data_AF-A0A7L5SUY2-F1
#
_entry.id   AF-A0A7L5SUY2-F1
#
_cell.length_a   1.000
_cell.length_b   1.000
_cell.length_c   1.000
_cell.angle_alpha   90.00
_cell.angle_beta   90.00
_cell.angle_gamma   90.00
#
_symmetry.space_group_name_H-M   'P 1'
#
loop_
_entity.id
_entity.type
_entity.pdbx_description
1 polymer ?
#
loop_
_entity_poly.entity_id
_entity_poly.type
_entity_poly.pdbx_seq_one_letter_code
_entity_poly.pdbx_strand_id
1 'polypeptide(L)'
;MSGPCLFVHPRRIRHGAALTLVFVSVLATGAATGSWGAEGPARAADRGSSAARIPIRPVAAGSVESDQVEAAAAAAEEDGKSGSQAARDVVSRSGDRWGAVYSAREYEGFRQHLDGAYVGIGVSARVGTGGRIEVDHVQPGSPADRAGLRAGDRLLSVDGTKATGRPVTEVVARLRGHTGRSAGTPVVLGVERDGNRWRQSLHRARLATEPVTVDRVGDRRPGAVRIKVDSFTKGSGEEVRRAVRDVPRGDGILLDLRGNSGGLVTEAVTAASSFLDGGLVATYDVRGEQRVLDARPGGDTRTPLVVLVDGGTMSAAELLTGALQDRGRAIVVGTRTFGKGSVQMPSTLSDGSVAELTVGHYRTPAGRTVDGQGITPDLTVHGDDGPSAEARARTVLSGLGGGS
;
A
#
# COMPACT_ATOMS: atom_id res chain seq x y z
N MET A 1 -31.69 -6.68 -60.85
CA MET A 1 -31.17 -7.86 -60.12
C MET A 1 -30.92 -7.44 -58.70
N SER A 2 -31.70 -8.01 -57.78
CA SER A 2 -31.69 -7.73 -56.35
C SER A 2 -30.56 -8.48 -55.65
N GLY A 3 -29.91 -7.84 -54.67
CA GLY A 3 -29.04 -8.48 -53.68
C GLY A 3 -29.35 -7.88 -52.30
N PRO A 4 -29.31 -8.67 -51.20
CA PRO A 4 -30.22 -8.47 -50.06
C PRO A 4 -29.61 -7.72 -48.86
N CYS A 5 -30.50 -7.05 -48.13
CA CYS A 5 -30.33 -6.58 -46.75
C CYS A 5 -29.99 -7.73 -45.78
N LEU A 6 -29.11 -7.46 -44.81
CA LEU A 6 -29.12 -8.12 -43.51
C LEU A 6 -28.89 -7.09 -42.38
N PHE A 7 -29.94 -6.86 -41.60
CA PHE A 7 -29.94 -6.15 -40.32
C PHE A 7 -29.58 -7.14 -39.19
N VAL A 8 -28.90 -6.63 -38.13
CA VAL A 8 -29.08 -6.95 -36.68
C VAL A 8 -28.44 -8.27 -36.16
N HIS A 9 -27.70 -8.37 -35.02
CA HIS A 9 -27.54 -7.58 -33.78
C HIS A 9 -26.19 -7.86 -33.05
N PRO A 10 -25.85 -7.12 -31.96
CA PRO A 10 -24.51 -7.08 -31.36
C PRO A 10 -24.27 -8.24 -30.39
N ARG A 11 -23.05 -8.77 -30.37
CA ARG A 11 -22.61 -9.68 -29.31
C ARG A 11 -22.27 -8.87 -28.06
N ARG A 12 -23.11 -9.07 -27.05
CA ARG A 12 -22.96 -8.64 -25.66
C ARG A 12 -21.53 -8.88 -25.17
N ILE A 13 -20.82 -7.81 -24.85
CA ILE A 13 -19.67 -7.86 -23.95
C ILE A 13 -20.25 -8.20 -22.57
N ARG A 14 -20.21 -9.47 -22.20
CA ARG A 14 -20.32 -9.86 -20.79
C ARG A 14 -19.18 -9.13 -20.09
N HIS A 15 -19.55 -8.17 -19.24
CA HIS A 15 -18.61 -7.53 -18.35
C HIS A 15 -18.11 -8.62 -17.41
N GLY A 16 -16.95 -9.20 -17.74
CA GLY A 16 -16.22 -10.04 -16.81
C GLY A 16 -15.92 -9.18 -15.59
N ALA A 17 -16.24 -9.69 -14.41
CA ALA A 17 -15.82 -9.07 -13.16
C ALA A 17 -14.31 -8.82 -13.24
N ALA A 18 -13.91 -7.55 -13.26
CA ALA A 18 -12.50 -7.19 -13.23
C ALA A 18 -11.95 -7.67 -11.87
N LEU A 19 -11.19 -8.76 -11.90
CA LEU A 19 -10.48 -9.29 -10.74
C LEU A 19 -9.49 -8.20 -10.30
N THR A 20 -9.84 -7.47 -9.24
CA THR A 20 -8.93 -6.46 -8.69
C THR A 20 -8.02 -7.17 -7.70
N LEU A 21 -6.76 -7.37 -8.10
CA LEU A 21 -5.75 -7.94 -7.21
C LEU A 21 -5.43 -6.91 -6.13
N VAL A 22 -5.63 -7.29 -4.88
CA VAL A 22 -5.31 -6.44 -3.74
C VAL A 22 -4.33 -7.19 -2.86
N PHE A 23 -3.26 -6.52 -2.47
CA PHE A 23 -2.43 -7.01 -1.40
C PHE A 23 -2.74 -6.24 -0.11
N VAL A 24 -3.56 -6.84 0.75
CA VAL A 24 -4.00 -6.19 2.01
C VAL A 24 -3.00 -6.43 3.12
N SER A 25 -2.53 -5.36 3.75
CA SER A 25 -1.66 -5.45 4.92
C SER A 25 -2.50 -5.81 6.17
N VAL A 26 -2.41 -7.05 6.65
CA VAL A 26 -2.98 -7.41 7.96
C VAL A 26 -2.00 -7.01 9.06
N LEU A 27 -2.01 -5.72 9.43
CA LEU A 27 -1.11 -5.20 10.47
C LEU A 27 -1.50 -5.65 11.89
N ALA A 28 -2.69 -6.23 12.09
CA ALA A 28 -3.20 -6.62 13.41
C ALA A 28 -2.67 -7.97 13.95
N THR A 29 -2.06 -8.83 13.12
CA THR A 29 -1.69 -10.21 13.52
C THR A 29 -0.18 -10.43 13.75
N GLY A 30 0.66 -9.45 13.40
CA GLY A 30 2.13 -9.57 13.54
C GLY A 30 2.62 -9.58 15.00
N ALA A 31 1.95 -8.86 15.89
CA ALA A 31 2.32 -8.78 17.30
C ALA A 31 1.96 -10.06 18.10
N ALA A 32 0.98 -10.84 17.63
CA ALA A 32 0.51 -12.05 18.31
C ALA A 32 1.32 -13.31 17.94
N THR A 33 2.08 -13.29 16.83
CA THR A 33 2.79 -14.45 16.29
C THR A 33 4.30 -14.44 16.55
N GLY A 34 4.83 -13.47 17.30
CA GLY A 34 6.26 -13.39 17.57
C GLY A 34 7.12 -13.12 16.32
N SER A 35 6.54 -12.47 15.29
CA SER A 35 7.25 -12.15 14.04
C SER A 35 8.31 -11.03 14.18
N TRP A 36 8.53 -10.51 15.40
CA TRP A 36 9.47 -9.41 15.65
C TRP A 36 10.73 -9.95 16.34
N GLY A 37 11.76 -10.18 15.52
CA GLY A 37 13.16 -10.22 15.97
C GLY A 37 13.83 -11.60 15.97
N ALA A 38 14.81 -11.78 15.07
CA ALA A 38 16.23 -11.96 15.38
C ALA A 38 17.00 -12.20 14.08
N GLU A 39 17.95 -11.32 13.76
CA GLU A 39 18.86 -11.49 12.61
C GLU A 39 19.80 -12.67 12.85
N GLY A 40 19.80 -13.63 11.92
CA GLY A 40 20.82 -14.67 11.81
C GLY A 40 21.70 -14.45 10.57
N PRO A 41 22.97 -14.87 10.57
CA PRO A 41 23.92 -14.49 9.54
C PRO A 41 23.61 -15.15 8.18
N ALA A 42 23.68 -14.34 7.13
CA ALA A 42 23.48 -14.77 5.75
C ALA A 42 24.65 -15.65 5.27
N ARG A 43 24.34 -16.84 4.73
CA ARG A 43 25.31 -17.67 3.99
C ARG A 43 25.24 -17.35 2.50
N ALA A 44 26.39 -17.03 1.93
CA ALA A 44 26.58 -16.82 0.50
C ALA A 44 26.44 -18.15 -0.27
N ALA A 45 25.82 -18.10 -1.45
CA ALA A 45 25.82 -19.19 -2.42
C ALA A 45 26.26 -18.68 -3.80
N ASP A 46 27.10 -19.49 -4.43
CA ASP A 46 27.93 -19.27 -5.60
C ASP A 46 27.14 -19.34 -6.93
N ARG A 47 27.65 -18.69 -7.98
CA ARG A 47 27.01 -18.56 -9.29
C ARG A 47 27.33 -19.74 -10.20
N GLY A 48 26.29 -20.32 -10.82
CA GLY A 48 26.41 -21.24 -11.96
C GLY A 48 25.23 -21.07 -12.92
N SER A 49 25.52 -20.66 -14.15
CA SER A 49 24.55 -20.43 -15.24
C SER A 49 24.17 -21.74 -15.94
N SER A 50 22.87 -22.02 -16.06
CA SER A 50 22.28 -22.82 -17.14
C SER A 50 20.78 -22.56 -17.22
N ALA A 51 20.30 -22.24 -18.42
CA ALA A 51 18.88 -22.04 -18.72
C ALA A 51 18.13 -23.38 -18.65
N ALA A 52 17.56 -23.67 -17.49
CA ALA A 52 16.67 -24.81 -17.27
C ALA A 52 15.26 -24.31 -16.95
N ARG A 53 14.25 -24.89 -17.62
CA ARG A 53 12.83 -24.72 -17.30
C ARG A 53 12.63 -25.00 -15.81
N ILE A 54 12.21 -23.99 -15.06
CA ILE A 54 11.97 -24.07 -13.62
C ILE A 54 10.82 -25.05 -13.38
N PRO A 55 11.03 -26.17 -12.66
CA PRO A 55 9.94 -27.07 -12.31
C PRO A 55 8.97 -26.35 -11.38
N ILE A 56 7.68 -26.43 -11.70
CA ILE A 56 6.57 -25.91 -10.91
C ILE A 56 6.52 -26.72 -9.60
N ARG A 57 6.89 -26.09 -8.48
CA ARG A 57 6.49 -26.59 -7.15
C ARG A 57 5.00 -26.30 -6.98
N PRO A 58 4.19 -27.26 -6.50
CA PRO A 58 2.80 -26.98 -6.14
C PRO A 58 2.76 -25.91 -5.07
N VAL A 59 1.63 -25.18 -5.05
CA VAL A 59 1.29 -24.16 -4.05
C VAL A 59 1.70 -24.65 -2.66
N ALA A 60 2.39 -23.78 -1.92
CA ALA A 60 2.95 -24.09 -0.62
C ALA A 60 1.92 -24.78 0.29
N ALA A 61 2.36 -25.83 0.99
CA ALA A 61 1.60 -26.46 2.06
C ALA A 61 1.18 -25.38 3.08
N GLY A 62 -0.10 -24.97 3.07
CA GLY A 62 -0.63 -23.97 3.99
C GLY A 62 -1.71 -23.01 3.45
N SER A 63 -2.03 -23.03 2.14
CA SER A 63 -3.16 -22.22 1.63
C SER A 63 -4.49 -22.95 1.84
N VAL A 64 -5.47 -22.27 2.44
CA VAL A 64 -6.85 -22.76 2.51
C VAL A 64 -7.60 -22.47 1.22
N GLU A 65 -8.33 -23.46 0.73
CA GLU A 65 -9.19 -23.30 -0.45
C GLU A 65 -10.48 -22.55 -0.10
N SER A 66 -10.90 -21.63 -0.98
CA SER A 66 -12.14 -20.84 -0.79
C SER A 66 -13.34 -21.73 -0.52
N ASP A 67 -13.47 -22.82 -1.27
CA ASP A 67 -14.57 -23.78 -1.17
C ASP A 67 -14.66 -24.40 0.24
N GLN A 68 -13.52 -24.62 0.91
CA GLN A 68 -13.51 -25.14 2.29
C GLN A 68 -13.99 -24.10 3.30
N VAL A 69 -13.61 -22.83 3.11
CA VAL A 69 -14.05 -21.72 3.95
C VAL A 69 -15.54 -21.46 3.77
N GLU A 70 -16.01 -21.46 2.53
CA GLU A 70 -17.42 -21.27 2.16
C GLU A 70 -18.29 -22.42 2.67
N ALA A 71 -17.86 -23.67 2.50
CA ALA A 71 -18.59 -24.83 3.00
C ALA A 71 -18.70 -24.84 4.53
N ALA A 72 -17.64 -24.46 5.24
CA ALA A 72 -17.67 -24.36 6.70
C ALA A 72 -18.57 -23.22 7.19
N ALA A 73 -18.58 -22.09 6.49
CA ALA A 73 -19.49 -20.99 6.79
C ALA A 73 -20.96 -21.42 6.58
N ALA A 74 -21.27 -22.04 5.44
CA ALA A 74 -22.62 -22.49 5.12
C ALA A 74 -23.14 -23.54 6.11
N ALA A 75 -22.33 -24.56 6.44
CA ALA A 75 -22.71 -25.58 7.42
C ALA A 75 -22.97 -25.00 8.82
N ALA A 76 -22.18 -24.00 9.23
CA ALA A 76 -22.41 -23.31 10.50
C ALA A 76 -23.72 -22.51 10.48
N GLU A 77 -24.05 -21.85 9.36
CA GLU A 77 -25.30 -21.11 9.20
C GLU A 77 -26.53 -22.03 9.21
N GLU A 78 -26.45 -23.22 8.60
CA GLU A 78 -27.50 -24.26 8.67
C GLU A 78 -27.76 -24.70 10.12
N ASP A 79 -26.71 -24.75 10.94
CA ASP A 79 -26.78 -25.02 12.39
C ASP A 79 -27.23 -23.81 13.24
N GLY A 80 -27.53 -22.66 12.62
CA GLY A 80 -27.88 -21.41 13.32
C GLY A 80 -26.69 -20.73 14.03
N LYS A 81 -25.46 -21.09 13.67
CA LYS A 81 -24.20 -20.50 14.17
C LYS A 81 -23.68 -19.43 13.21
N SER A 82 -22.65 -18.69 13.63
CA SER A 82 -22.03 -17.65 12.79
C SER A 82 -21.14 -18.26 11.70
N GLY A 83 -21.53 -18.07 10.43
CA GLY A 83 -20.74 -18.47 9.27
C GLY A 83 -19.37 -17.79 9.22
N SER A 84 -19.31 -16.47 9.46
CA SER A 84 -18.05 -15.72 9.55
C SER A 84 -17.12 -16.20 10.67
N GLN A 85 -17.64 -16.67 11.81
CA GLN A 85 -16.78 -17.26 12.85
C GLN A 85 -16.23 -18.63 12.41
N ALA A 86 -17.06 -19.48 11.81
CA ALA A 86 -16.60 -20.77 11.29
C ALA A 86 -15.53 -20.58 10.20
N ALA A 87 -15.72 -19.61 9.30
CA ALA A 87 -14.72 -19.23 8.31
C ALA A 87 -13.38 -18.81 8.96
N ARG A 88 -13.41 -17.97 10.00
CA ARG A 88 -12.20 -17.59 10.76
C ARG A 88 -11.51 -18.79 11.38
N ASP A 89 -12.27 -19.74 11.91
CA ASP A 89 -11.71 -20.94 12.53
C ASP A 89 -11.04 -21.86 11.50
N VAL A 90 -11.56 -21.93 10.27
CA VAL A 90 -10.90 -22.65 9.17
C VAL A 90 -9.61 -21.93 8.74
N VAL A 91 -9.70 -20.63 8.47
CA VAL A 91 -8.54 -19.82 8.03
C VAL A 91 -7.41 -19.86 9.07
N SER A 92 -7.73 -19.68 10.35
CA SER A 92 -6.71 -19.72 11.42
C SER A 92 -6.01 -21.07 11.57
N ARG A 93 -6.68 -22.18 11.25
CA ARG A 93 -6.10 -23.54 11.31
C ARG A 93 -5.34 -23.95 10.05
N SER A 94 -5.44 -23.18 8.98
CA SER A 94 -4.86 -23.51 7.67
C SER A 94 -3.34 -23.37 7.59
N GLY A 95 -2.76 -22.53 8.46
CA GLY A 95 -1.35 -22.13 8.33
C GLY A 95 -1.11 -21.00 7.34
N ASP A 96 -2.16 -20.48 6.68
CA ASP A 96 -2.06 -19.26 5.85
C ASP A 96 -1.76 -18.07 6.77
N ARG A 97 -0.50 -17.63 6.75
CA ARG A 97 -0.01 -16.48 7.55
C ARG A 97 -0.76 -15.19 7.24
N TRP A 98 -1.29 -15.05 6.03
CA TRP A 98 -1.89 -13.82 5.54
C TRP A 98 -3.41 -13.88 5.50
N GLY A 99 -3.98 -15.09 5.48
CA GLY A 99 -5.40 -15.34 5.42
C GLY A 99 -6.18 -14.61 6.52
N ALA A 100 -7.28 -13.95 6.14
CA ALA A 100 -8.11 -13.21 7.08
C ALA A 100 -9.59 -13.27 6.67
N VAL A 101 -10.49 -13.13 7.66
CA VAL A 101 -11.93 -12.99 7.42
C VAL A 101 -12.43 -11.72 8.08
N TYR A 102 -12.97 -10.84 7.25
CA TYR A 102 -13.52 -9.55 7.63
C TYR A 102 -15.04 -9.62 7.63
N SER A 103 -15.68 -8.98 8.59
CA SER A 103 -17.11 -8.67 8.45
C SER A 103 -17.34 -7.80 7.21
N ALA A 104 -18.56 -7.82 6.67
CA ALA A 104 -18.97 -6.96 5.56
C ALA A 104 -18.59 -5.49 5.78
N ARG A 105 -18.70 -5.03 7.04
CA ARG A 105 -18.41 -3.66 7.46
C ARG A 105 -16.91 -3.35 7.48
N GLU A 106 -16.09 -4.27 7.99
CA GLU A 106 -14.62 -4.10 8.00
C GLU A 106 -14.09 -4.05 6.57
N TYR A 107 -14.58 -4.95 5.72
CA TYR A 107 -14.17 -5.01 4.32
C TYR A 107 -14.62 -3.77 3.53
N GLU A 108 -15.83 -3.25 3.78
CA GLU A 108 -16.29 -2.01 3.15
C GLU A 108 -15.41 -0.80 3.53
N GLY A 109 -15.01 -0.68 4.80
CA GLY A 109 -14.08 0.36 5.23
C GLY A 109 -12.72 0.25 4.53
N PHE A 110 -12.23 -0.98 4.36
CA PHE A 110 -11.01 -1.26 3.62
C PHE A 110 -11.14 -0.89 2.13
N ARG A 111 -12.23 -1.28 1.47
CA ARG A 111 -12.52 -0.91 0.07
C ARG A 111 -12.57 0.59 -0.13
N GLN A 112 -13.22 1.33 0.77
CA GLN A 112 -13.28 2.79 0.69
C GLN A 112 -11.89 3.41 0.73
N HIS A 113 -11.02 2.93 1.64
CA HIS A 113 -9.63 3.38 1.70
C HIS A 113 -8.89 3.13 0.39
N LEU A 114 -9.01 1.93 -0.18
CA LEU A 114 -8.41 1.62 -1.49
C LEU A 114 -9.01 2.43 -2.64
N ASP A 115 -10.29 2.78 -2.57
CA ASP A 115 -10.94 3.70 -3.52
C ASP A 115 -10.42 5.14 -3.42
N GLY A 116 -9.39 5.38 -2.60
CA GLY A 116 -8.77 6.69 -2.41
C GLY A 116 -9.64 7.61 -1.57
N ALA A 117 -10.51 7.06 -0.72
CA ALA A 117 -11.43 7.82 0.09
C ALA A 117 -11.43 7.37 1.56
N TYR A 118 -11.66 8.29 2.46
CA TYR A 118 -11.92 7.96 3.86
C TYR A 118 -12.96 8.92 4.44
N VAL A 119 -13.55 8.52 5.56
CA VAL A 119 -14.43 9.41 6.32
C VAL A 119 -13.65 10.03 7.47
N GLY A 120 -13.74 11.35 7.63
CA GLY A 120 -13.10 12.07 8.72
C GLY A 120 -13.27 13.58 8.58
N ILE A 121 -12.40 14.34 9.24
CA ILE A 121 -12.43 15.81 9.20
C ILE A 121 -11.31 16.44 8.38
N GLY A 122 -10.36 15.64 7.87
CA GLY A 122 -9.26 16.15 7.04
C GLY A 122 -8.06 16.62 7.82
N VAL A 123 -7.68 15.88 8.87
CA VAL A 123 -6.44 16.13 9.62
C VAL A 123 -5.63 14.85 9.74
N SER A 124 -4.31 14.99 9.64
CA SER A 124 -3.36 14.02 10.21
C SER A 124 -2.91 14.52 11.58
N ALA A 125 -2.55 13.59 12.47
CA ALA A 125 -2.08 13.91 13.80
C ALA A 125 -0.77 13.20 14.08
N ARG A 126 0.12 13.85 14.82
CA ARG A 126 1.39 13.28 15.28
C ARG A 126 1.53 13.44 16.78
N VAL A 127 2.46 12.70 17.35
CA VAL A 127 2.95 12.96 18.70
C VAL A 127 3.94 14.12 18.62
N GLY A 128 3.61 15.24 19.25
CA GLY A 128 4.45 16.42 19.39
C GLY A 128 5.21 16.45 20.70
N THR A 129 5.77 17.62 21.01
CA THR A 129 6.65 17.81 22.16
C THR A 129 5.94 17.48 23.47
N GLY A 130 6.61 16.69 24.33
CA GLY A 130 6.06 16.27 25.62
C GLY A 130 4.91 15.26 25.51
N GLY A 131 4.84 14.49 24.41
CA GLY A 131 3.87 13.41 24.24
C GLY A 131 2.44 13.88 23.96
N ARG A 132 2.26 15.15 23.60
CA ARG A 132 0.95 15.70 23.25
C ARG A 132 0.60 15.40 21.80
N ILE A 133 -0.69 15.29 21.51
CA ILE A 133 -1.14 15.06 20.14
C ILE A 133 -1.36 16.41 19.45
N GLU A 134 -0.68 16.60 18.33
CA GLU A 134 -0.72 17.81 17.52
C GLU A 134 -1.23 17.49 16.12
N VAL A 135 -1.98 18.42 15.53
CA VAL A 135 -2.34 18.40 14.12
C VAL A 135 -1.05 18.55 13.32
N ASP A 136 -0.80 17.58 12.46
CA ASP A 136 0.39 17.55 11.61
C ASP A 136 0.11 18.24 10.28
N HIS A 137 -0.99 17.84 9.62
CA HIS A 137 -1.46 18.41 8.38
C HIS A 137 -2.98 18.64 8.42
N VAL A 138 -3.44 19.67 7.71
CA VAL A 138 -4.86 19.96 7.48
C VAL A 138 -5.10 19.97 5.98
N GLN A 139 -5.94 19.04 5.53
CA GLN A 139 -6.25 18.85 4.12
C GLN A 139 -7.06 20.05 3.59
N PRO A 140 -6.62 20.74 2.51
CA PRO A 140 -7.35 21.85 1.92
C PRO A 140 -8.78 21.47 1.51
N GLY A 141 -9.75 22.36 1.76
CA GLY A 141 -11.17 22.15 1.47
C GLY A 141 -11.88 21.14 2.38
N SER A 142 -11.20 20.58 3.38
CA SER A 142 -11.80 19.67 4.35
C SER A 142 -12.67 20.39 5.39
N PRO A 143 -13.48 19.65 6.19
CA PRO A 143 -14.17 20.23 7.34
C PRO A 143 -13.22 20.96 8.31
N ALA A 144 -12.03 20.41 8.57
CA ALA A 144 -11.02 21.00 9.45
C ALA A 144 -10.45 22.31 8.90
N ASP A 145 -10.16 22.34 7.59
CA ASP A 145 -9.67 23.55 6.90
C ASP A 145 -10.71 24.68 6.96
N ARG A 146 -11.97 24.39 6.59
CA ARG A 146 -13.07 25.35 6.70
C ARG A 146 -13.31 25.87 8.12
N ALA A 147 -12.93 25.10 9.13
CA ALA A 147 -13.01 25.47 10.53
C ALA A 147 -11.78 26.23 11.05
N GLY A 148 -10.76 26.44 10.21
CA GLY A 148 -9.56 27.19 10.58
C GLY A 148 -8.59 26.42 11.48
N LEU A 149 -8.69 25.09 11.54
CA LEU A 149 -7.65 24.26 12.13
C LEU A 149 -6.35 24.40 11.33
N ARG A 150 -5.22 24.29 11.99
CA ARG A 150 -3.89 24.45 11.39
C ARG A 150 -2.93 23.41 11.93
N ALA A 151 -1.90 23.12 11.14
CA ALA A 151 -0.73 22.39 11.62
C ALA A 151 -0.17 23.07 12.88
N GLY A 152 0.17 22.27 13.88
CA GLY A 152 0.62 22.72 15.20
C GLY A 152 -0.51 22.86 16.25
N ASP A 153 -1.78 22.81 15.85
CA ASP A 153 -2.89 22.81 16.81
C ASP A 153 -2.81 21.59 17.73
N ARG A 154 -2.94 21.81 19.04
CA ARG A 154 -2.97 20.72 20.01
C ARG A 154 -4.38 20.18 20.16
N LEU A 155 -4.53 18.87 19.97
CA LEU A 155 -5.78 18.17 20.23
C LEU A 155 -5.83 17.81 21.72
N LEU A 156 -6.75 18.46 22.44
CA LEU A 156 -7.00 18.22 23.87
C LEU A 156 -8.02 17.10 24.09
N SER A 157 -9.07 17.06 23.26
CA SER A 157 -10.12 16.04 23.34
C SER A 157 -10.86 15.83 22.02
N VAL A 158 -11.48 14.65 21.87
CA VAL A 158 -12.38 14.30 20.77
C VAL A 158 -13.65 13.69 21.37
N ASP A 159 -14.81 14.28 21.09
CA ASP A 159 -16.12 13.88 21.63
C ASP A 159 -16.10 13.73 23.17
N GLY A 160 -15.53 14.74 23.84
CA GLY A 160 -15.36 14.78 25.31
C GLY A 160 -14.27 13.86 25.86
N THR A 161 -13.70 12.98 25.03
CA THR A 161 -12.63 12.06 25.43
C THR A 161 -11.27 12.75 25.34
N LYS A 162 -10.52 12.82 26.44
CA LYS A 162 -9.16 13.41 26.45
C LYS A 162 -8.23 12.69 25.48
N ALA A 163 -7.50 13.46 24.68
CA ALA A 163 -6.49 12.96 23.74
C ALA A 163 -5.12 12.75 24.41
N THR A 164 -4.80 13.50 25.46
CA THR A 164 -3.54 13.36 26.20
C THR A 164 -3.41 11.98 26.82
N GLY A 165 -2.23 11.35 26.68
CA GLY A 165 -1.94 10.03 27.22
C GLY A 165 -2.56 8.86 26.43
N ARG A 166 -3.25 9.14 25.31
CA ARG A 166 -3.76 8.10 24.41
C ARG A 166 -2.80 7.86 23.25
N PRO A 167 -2.77 6.64 22.69
CA PRO A 167 -2.13 6.40 21.41
C PRO A 167 -2.71 7.32 20.32
N VAL A 168 -1.85 7.91 19.50
CA VAL A 168 -2.27 8.79 18.39
C VAL A 168 -3.23 8.07 17.44
N THR A 169 -3.04 6.77 17.24
CA THR A 169 -3.90 5.90 16.42
C THR A 169 -5.34 5.85 16.93
N GLU A 170 -5.54 5.82 18.26
CA GLU A 170 -6.88 5.84 18.86
C GLU A 170 -7.57 7.19 18.62
N VAL A 171 -6.82 8.29 18.75
CA VAL A 171 -7.35 9.64 18.51
C VAL A 171 -7.74 9.80 17.04
N VAL A 172 -6.89 9.38 16.11
CA VAL A 172 -7.20 9.39 14.67
C VAL A 172 -8.44 8.53 14.37
N ALA A 173 -8.58 7.35 14.98
CA ALA A 173 -9.77 6.52 14.80
C ALA A 173 -11.05 7.24 15.24
N ARG A 174 -11.02 7.97 16.36
CA ARG A 174 -12.16 8.78 16.83
C ARG A 174 -12.48 9.94 15.88
N LEU A 175 -11.47 10.59 15.30
CA LEU A 175 -11.67 11.65 14.31
C LEU A 175 -12.35 11.13 13.03
N ARG A 176 -12.01 9.91 12.61
CA ARG A 176 -12.66 9.21 11.48
C ARG A 176 -14.08 8.76 11.81
N GLY A 177 -14.38 8.59 13.09
CA GLY A 177 -15.68 8.13 13.59
C GLY A 177 -15.76 6.61 13.63
N HIS A 178 -16.81 6.13 14.28
CA HIS A 178 -17.09 4.71 14.34
C HIS A 178 -17.95 4.36 13.12
N THR A 179 -17.48 3.45 12.26
CA THR A 179 -18.18 2.90 11.07
C THR A 179 -17.91 3.64 9.73
N GLY A 180 -18.03 2.91 8.62
CA GLY A 180 -18.07 3.44 7.25
C GLY A 180 -19.32 4.28 6.90
N ARG A 181 -20.23 4.53 7.86
CA ARG A 181 -21.36 5.46 7.74
C ARG A 181 -21.20 6.71 8.60
N SER A 182 -19.97 7.06 8.98
CA SER A 182 -19.71 8.25 9.82
C SER A 182 -19.84 9.57 9.06
N ALA A 183 -20.02 9.55 7.73
CA ALA A 183 -20.16 10.78 6.95
C ALA A 183 -21.41 11.54 7.39
N GLY A 184 -21.27 12.84 7.60
CA GLY A 184 -22.33 13.70 8.15
C GLY A 184 -22.50 13.64 9.66
N THR A 185 -21.80 12.74 10.39
CA THR A 185 -21.88 12.71 11.85
C THR A 185 -21.07 13.84 12.49
N PRO A 186 -21.53 14.43 13.61
CA PRO A 186 -20.79 15.49 14.29
C PRO A 186 -19.58 14.93 15.05
N VAL A 187 -18.54 15.75 15.19
CA VAL A 187 -17.40 15.54 16.09
C VAL A 187 -17.06 16.85 16.78
N VAL A 188 -16.83 16.79 18.09
CA VAL A 188 -16.47 17.96 18.89
C VAL A 188 -15.03 17.82 19.38
N LEU A 189 -14.17 18.73 18.97
CA LEU A 189 -12.78 18.79 19.38
C LEU A 189 -12.58 19.81 20.50
N GLY A 190 -11.75 19.48 21.48
CA GLY A 190 -11.06 20.47 22.29
C GLY A 190 -9.72 20.78 21.66
N VAL A 191 -9.45 22.05 21.35
CA VAL A 191 -8.24 22.48 20.64
C VAL A 191 -7.51 23.56 21.43
N GLU A 192 -6.17 23.57 21.36
CA GLU A 192 -5.31 24.62 21.91
C GLU A 192 -4.31 25.12 20.86
N ARG A 193 -4.21 26.45 20.73
CA ARG A 193 -3.21 27.15 19.89
C ARG A 193 -2.73 28.38 20.65
N ASP A 194 -1.42 28.53 20.82
CA ASP A 194 -0.80 29.68 21.50
C ASP A 194 -1.42 30.01 22.88
N GLY A 195 -1.78 28.97 23.64
CA GLY A 195 -2.42 29.09 24.96
C GLY A 195 -3.94 29.33 24.93
N ASN A 196 -4.51 29.68 23.78
CA ASN A 196 -5.96 29.83 23.60
C ASN A 196 -6.62 28.48 23.43
N ARG A 197 -7.68 28.23 24.20
CA ARG A 197 -8.45 26.98 24.18
C ARG A 197 -9.87 27.22 23.69
N TRP A 198 -10.33 26.39 22.77
CA TRP A 198 -11.71 26.45 22.27
C TRP A 198 -12.26 25.06 21.97
N ARG A 199 -13.58 25.00 21.80
CA ARG A 199 -14.26 23.82 21.26
C ARG A 199 -14.58 24.05 19.79
N GLN A 200 -14.26 23.07 18.95
CA GLN A 200 -14.56 23.09 17.53
C GLN A 200 -15.55 21.99 17.21
N SER A 201 -16.76 22.35 16.76
CA SER A 201 -17.73 21.38 16.24
C SER A 201 -17.57 21.27 14.73
N LEU A 202 -17.52 20.04 14.24
CA LEU A 202 -17.29 19.69 12.84
C LEU A 202 -18.27 18.58 12.44
N HIS A 203 -18.52 18.45 11.15
CA HIS A 203 -19.17 17.27 10.60
C HIS A 203 -18.16 16.49 9.79
N ARG A 204 -18.09 15.18 10.01
CA ARG A 204 -17.23 14.29 9.23
C ARG A 204 -17.70 14.29 7.78
N ALA A 205 -16.78 14.28 6.85
CA ALA A 205 -17.05 14.21 5.41
C ALA A 205 -16.31 13.02 4.80
N ARG A 206 -16.75 12.60 3.61
CA ARG A 206 -15.94 11.73 2.75
C ARG A 206 -14.87 12.59 2.09
N LEU A 207 -13.61 12.23 2.28
CA LEU A 207 -12.43 12.96 1.85
C LEU A 207 -11.56 12.06 0.97
N ALA A 208 -10.87 12.66 0.00
CA ALA A 208 -9.87 11.94 -0.78
C ALA A 208 -8.63 11.68 0.09
N THR A 209 -8.01 10.51 -0.06
CA THR A 209 -6.65 10.29 0.43
C THR A 209 -5.68 11.16 -0.37
N GLU A 210 -4.54 11.49 0.24
CA GLU A 210 -3.41 12.14 -0.46
C GLU A 210 -2.26 11.13 -0.47
N PRO A 211 -2.35 10.07 -1.30
CA PRO A 211 -1.41 8.96 -1.26
C PRO A 211 -0.02 9.32 -1.78
N VAL A 212 0.09 10.42 -2.52
CA VAL A 212 1.33 10.90 -3.13
C VAL A 212 1.62 12.33 -2.68
N THR A 213 2.78 12.55 -2.06
CA THR A 213 3.29 13.88 -1.72
C THR A 213 4.55 14.18 -2.51
N VAL A 214 4.73 15.44 -2.90
CA VAL A 214 5.85 15.88 -3.73
C VAL A 214 6.50 17.10 -3.10
N ASP A 215 7.81 17.03 -2.91
CA ASP A 215 8.61 18.13 -2.39
C ASP A 215 10.00 18.18 -3.04
N ARG A 216 10.65 19.35 -2.97
CA ARG A 216 12.03 19.50 -3.41
C ARG A 216 12.98 19.16 -2.28
N VAL A 217 14.00 18.38 -2.62
CA VAL A 217 15.06 17.99 -1.71
C VAL A 217 16.39 18.59 -2.16
N GLY A 218 16.94 19.45 -1.29
CA GLY A 218 18.23 20.10 -1.48
C GLY A 218 18.15 21.49 -2.11
N ASP A 219 19.11 22.34 -1.72
CA ASP A 219 19.13 23.77 -2.06
C ASP A 219 19.99 24.11 -3.29
N ARG A 220 20.64 23.11 -3.90
CA ARG A 220 21.58 23.29 -5.03
C ARG A 220 21.12 22.52 -6.26
N ARG A 221 21.44 23.05 -7.45
CA ARG A 221 21.19 22.38 -8.73
C ARG A 221 22.42 21.57 -9.21
N PRO A 222 22.21 20.40 -9.86
CA PRO A 222 20.91 19.73 -10.03
C PRO A 222 20.33 19.26 -8.69
N GLY A 223 19.04 19.54 -8.49
CA GLY A 223 18.33 19.20 -7.26
C GLY A 223 17.72 17.80 -7.35
N ALA A 224 16.91 17.45 -6.35
CA ALA A 224 16.05 16.26 -6.43
C ALA A 224 14.60 16.62 -6.13
N VAL A 225 13.68 15.94 -6.79
CA VAL A 225 12.26 15.92 -6.43
C VAL A 225 12.00 14.62 -5.69
N ARG A 226 11.51 14.72 -4.46
CA ARG A 226 11.01 13.56 -3.72
C ARG A 226 9.55 13.35 -4.07
N ILE A 227 9.24 12.13 -4.52
CA ILE A 227 7.88 11.66 -4.75
C ILE A 227 7.67 10.58 -3.70
N LYS A 228 6.97 10.92 -2.62
CA LYS A 228 6.65 9.96 -1.56
C LYS A 228 5.29 9.34 -1.82
N VAL A 229 5.23 8.01 -1.83
CA VAL A 229 4.00 7.26 -1.99
C VAL A 229 3.71 6.54 -0.68
N ASP A 230 2.69 6.96 0.05
CA ASP A 230 2.33 6.37 1.35
C ASP A 230 1.53 5.07 1.18
N SER A 231 0.74 4.95 0.10
CA SER A 231 -0.04 3.74 -0.22
C SER A 231 -0.50 3.76 -1.68
N PHE A 232 -0.74 2.60 -2.26
CA PHE A 232 -1.29 2.48 -3.62
C PHE A 232 -2.82 2.44 -3.60
N THR A 233 -3.46 3.59 -3.41
CA THR A 233 -4.92 3.72 -3.55
C THR A 233 -5.30 4.12 -4.98
N LYS A 234 -6.57 4.00 -5.33
CA LYS A 234 -7.11 4.34 -6.65
C LYS A 234 -6.68 5.75 -7.08
N GLY A 235 -6.07 5.86 -8.26
CA GLY A 235 -5.55 7.11 -8.81
C GLY A 235 -4.12 7.47 -8.40
N SER A 236 -3.53 6.82 -7.38
CA SER A 236 -2.16 7.11 -6.93
C SER A 236 -1.11 6.87 -8.03
N GLY A 237 -1.29 5.87 -8.89
CA GLY A 237 -0.38 5.62 -10.02
C GLY A 237 -0.37 6.80 -11.01
N GLU A 238 -1.51 7.45 -11.20
CA GLU A 238 -1.63 8.62 -12.07
C GLU A 238 -1.08 9.90 -11.45
N GLU A 239 -1.16 10.02 -10.13
CA GLU A 239 -0.49 11.07 -9.37
C GLU A 239 1.03 10.93 -9.45
N VAL A 240 1.58 9.71 -9.27
CA VAL A 240 3.01 9.44 -9.49
C VAL A 240 3.41 9.82 -10.91
N ARG A 241 2.65 9.38 -11.92
CA ARG A 241 2.96 9.71 -13.32
C ARG A 241 2.96 11.21 -13.59
N ARG A 242 2.04 11.97 -12.98
CA ARG A 242 2.01 13.42 -13.08
C ARG A 242 3.26 14.03 -12.41
N ALA A 243 3.56 13.61 -11.18
CA ALA A 243 4.72 14.07 -10.45
C ALA A 243 6.03 13.83 -11.21
N VAL A 244 6.21 12.67 -11.84
CA VAL A 244 7.38 12.34 -12.68
C VAL A 244 7.49 13.29 -13.89
N ARG A 245 6.39 13.59 -14.57
CA ARG A 245 6.41 14.52 -15.73
C ARG A 245 6.73 15.96 -15.33
N ASP A 246 6.36 16.35 -14.12
CA ASP A 246 6.56 17.71 -13.62
C ASP A 246 7.97 17.90 -13.02
N VAL A 247 8.81 16.85 -13.00
CA VAL A 247 10.21 16.93 -12.56
C VAL A 247 10.98 17.88 -13.48
N PRO A 248 11.64 18.92 -12.93
CA PRO A 248 12.44 19.84 -13.73
C PRO A 248 13.58 19.11 -14.44
N ARG A 249 13.85 19.49 -15.69
CA ARG A 249 14.99 18.95 -16.44
C ARG A 249 16.29 19.14 -15.66
N GLY A 250 17.07 18.06 -15.58
CA GLY A 250 18.34 18.02 -14.86
C GLY A 250 18.22 17.65 -13.39
N ASP A 251 17.04 17.76 -12.77
CA ASP A 251 16.84 17.28 -11.40
C ASP A 251 16.64 15.75 -11.39
N GLY A 252 17.04 15.09 -10.30
CA GLY A 252 16.83 13.66 -10.07
C GLY A 252 15.51 13.36 -9.34
N ILE A 253 15.13 12.09 -9.29
CA ILE A 253 13.94 11.60 -8.58
C ILE A 253 14.35 10.75 -7.39
N LEU A 254 13.79 11.10 -6.23
CA LEU A 254 13.81 10.28 -5.04
C LEU A 254 12.41 9.70 -4.83
N LEU A 255 12.20 8.44 -5.23
CA LEU A 255 10.94 7.74 -5.00
C LEU A 255 10.93 7.17 -3.59
N ASP A 256 10.17 7.76 -2.68
CA ASP A 256 10.13 7.35 -1.28
C ASP A 256 8.96 6.40 -1.00
N LEU A 257 9.29 5.13 -0.73
CA LEU A 257 8.35 4.05 -0.42
C LEU A 257 8.49 3.56 1.03
N ARG A 258 9.22 4.30 1.88
CA ARG A 258 9.36 3.98 3.30
C ARG A 258 8.01 4.02 4.01
N GLY A 259 7.73 3.00 4.80
CA GLY A 259 6.44 2.84 5.49
C GLY A 259 5.24 2.50 4.58
N ASN A 260 5.43 2.37 3.27
CA ASN A 260 4.36 2.04 2.34
C ASN A 260 4.01 0.55 2.41
N SER A 261 2.84 0.25 2.98
CA SER A 261 2.40 -1.13 3.22
C SER A 261 1.80 -1.83 1.99
N GLY A 262 1.80 -1.17 0.82
CA GLY A 262 1.28 -1.69 -0.44
C GLY A 262 -0.04 -1.04 -0.87
N GLY A 263 -0.99 -1.86 -1.32
CA GLY A 263 -2.28 -1.42 -1.87
C GLY A 263 -2.64 -2.13 -3.18
N LEU A 264 -3.27 -1.39 -4.08
CA LEU A 264 -3.72 -1.87 -5.40
C LEU A 264 -2.52 -2.14 -6.32
N VAL A 265 -2.44 -3.37 -6.83
CA VAL A 265 -1.38 -3.79 -7.76
C VAL A 265 -1.43 -3.00 -9.06
N THR A 266 -2.62 -2.73 -9.55
CA THR A 266 -2.84 -1.96 -10.78
C THR A 266 -2.26 -0.56 -10.69
N GLU A 267 -2.32 0.06 -9.51
CA GLU A 267 -1.76 1.38 -9.25
C GLU A 267 -0.23 1.33 -9.17
N ALA A 268 0.34 0.29 -8.54
CA ALA A 268 1.78 0.07 -8.53
C ALA A 268 2.36 -0.21 -9.92
N VAL A 269 1.66 -0.98 -10.77
CA VAL A 269 2.04 -1.20 -12.18
C VAL A 269 1.94 0.09 -12.99
N THR A 270 0.92 0.91 -12.72
CA THR A 270 0.77 2.24 -13.35
C THR A 270 1.92 3.17 -12.94
N ALA A 271 2.29 3.18 -11.65
CA ALA A 271 3.46 3.90 -11.16
C ALA A 271 4.76 3.38 -11.81
N ALA A 272 4.95 2.06 -11.91
CA ALA A 272 6.11 1.46 -12.59
C ALA A 272 6.24 1.92 -14.04
N SER A 273 5.11 2.02 -14.75
CA SER A 273 5.04 2.51 -16.13
C SER A 273 5.49 3.97 -16.29
N SER A 274 5.60 4.74 -15.20
CA SER A 274 6.14 6.10 -15.24
C SER A 274 7.66 6.13 -15.37
N PHE A 275 8.33 5.03 -15.02
CA PHE A 275 9.79 4.91 -14.98
C PHE A 275 10.34 3.90 -15.99
N LEU A 276 9.46 3.11 -16.63
CA LEU A 276 9.80 2.02 -17.53
C LEU A 276 9.13 2.24 -18.89
N ASP A 277 9.84 1.95 -19.97
CA ASP A 277 9.30 1.99 -21.32
C ASP A 277 8.81 0.61 -21.76
N GLY A 278 7.72 0.14 -21.14
CA GLY A 278 7.15 -1.18 -21.40
C GLY A 278 7.87 -2.34 -20.70
N GLY A 279 7.38 -3.57 -20.92
CA GLY A 279 7.98 -4.82 -20.44
C GLY A 279 7.66 -5.21 -18.99
N LEU A 280 8.21 -6.33 -18.55
CA LEU A 280 7.83 -7.00 -17.31
C LEU A 280 7.98 -6.13 -16.05
N VAL A 281 6.95 -6.12 -15.21
CA VAL A 281 6.97 -5.55 -13.85
C VAL A 281 6.99 -6.69 -12.83
N ALA A 282 6.10 -7.67 -12.99
CA ALA A 282 6.09 -8.86 -12.15
C ALA A 282 5.34 -10.00 -12.85
N THR A 283 5.57 -11.22 -12.37
CA THR A 283 4.66 -12.34 -12.64
C THR A 283 3.96 -12.72 -11.35
N TYR A 284 2.76 -13.28 -11.44
CA TYR A 284 2.09 -13.87 -10.29
C TYR A 284 1.38 -15.15 -10.68
N ASP A 285 1.28 -16.08 -9.75
CA ASP A 285 0.49 -17.29 -9.92
C ASP A 285 -0.83 -17.20 -9.15
N VAL A 286 -1.89 -17.78 -9.72
CA VAL A 286 -3.17 -18.02 -9.06
C VAL A 286 -3.53 -19.47 -9.31
N ARG A 287 -3.53 -20.30 -8.25
CA ARG A 287 -3.85 -21.73 -8.34
C ARG A 287 -3.05 -22.46 -9.45
N GLY A 288 -1.77 -22.11 -9.60
CA GLY A 288 -0.87 -22.70 -10.59
C GLY A 288 -0.92 -22.07 -11.99
N GLU A 289 -1.85 -21.15 -12.26
CA GLU A 289 -1.85 -20.37 -13.51
C GLU A 289 -1.00 -19.11 -13.37
N GLN A 290 0.09 -19.04 -14.14
CA GLN A 290 0.94 -17.85 -14.18
C GLN A 290 0.29 -16.73 -15.00
N ARG A 291 0.41 -15.51 -14.49
CA ARG A 291 -0.05 -14.26 -15.07
C ARG A 291 1.11 -13.26 -15.09
N VAL A 292 1.05 -12.34 -16.04
CA VAL A 292 2.10 -11.35 -16.30
C VAL A 292 1.53 -9.95 -16.06
N LEU A 293 2.32 -9.11 -15.39
CA LEU A 293 2.06 -7.69 -15.21
C LEU A 293 3.16 -6.92 -15.95
N ASP A 294 2.77 -6.18 -16.99
CA ASP A 294 3.67 -5.39 -17.81
C ASP A 294 3.46 -3.89 -17.60
N ALA A 295 4.55 -3.14 -17.67
CA ALA A 295 4.53 -1.69 -17.76
C ALA A 295 3.98 -1.27 -19.12
N ARG A 296 3.31 -0.12 -19.15
CA ARG A 296 2.95 0.55 -20.41
C ARG A 296 4.17 1.27 -21.00
N PRO A 297 4.29 1.35 -22.33
CA PRO A 297 5.31 2.18 -22.99
C PRO A 297 5.17 3.68 -22.67
N GLY A 298 6.25 4.43 -22.85
CA GLY A 298 6.30 5.89 -22.71
C GLY A 298 6.76 6.42 -21.35
N GLY A 299 7.30 5.56 -20.47
CA GLY A 299 7.86 5.96 -19.19
C GLY A 299 9.22 6.68 -19.32
N ASP A 300 9.57 7.46 -18.30
CA ASP A 300 10.86 8.14 -18.23
C ASP A 300 11.97 7.18 -17.78
N THR A 301 12.81 6.79 -18.73
CA THR A 301 13.94 5.89 -18.52
C THR A 301 15.28 6.61 -18.31
N ARG A 302 15.31 7.94 -18.37
CA ARG A 302 16.56 8.73 -18.42
C ARG A 302 16.81 9.54 -17.16
N THR A 303 15.76 10.06 -16.52
CA THR A 303 15.94 10.87 -15.31
C THR A 303 16.58 10.02 -14.20
N PRO A 304 17.66 10.50 -13.53
CA PRO A 304 18.28 9.79 -12.42
C PRO A 304 17.23 9.41 -11.36
N LEU A 305 17.22 8.16 -10.93
CA LEU A 305 16.20 7.63 -10.02
C LEU A 305 16.85 6.82 -8.91
N VAL A 306 16.48 7.16 -7.67
CA VAL A 306 16.78 6.38 -6.47
C VAL A 306 15.47 6.08 -5.74
N VAL A 307 15.33 4.84 -5.26
CA VAL A 307 14.18 4.40 -4.47
C VAL A 307 14.59 4.28 -3.00
N LEU A 308 13.84 4.91 -2.10
CA LEU A 308 13.99 4.72 -0.66
C LEU A 308 13.01 3.67 -0.15
N VAL A 309 13.52 2.73 0.65
CA VAL A 309 12.73 1.66 1.25
C VAL A 309 13.10 1.41 2.70
N ASP A 310 12.20 0.80 3.46
CA ASP A 310 12.47 0.32 4.81
C ASP A 310 11.69 -0.96 5.12
N GLY A 311 11.78 -1.45 6.37
CA GLY A 311 11.02 -2.63 6.82
C GLY A 311 9.50 -2.46 6.80
N GLY A 312 8.98 -1.24 6.61
CA GLY A 312 7.57 -0.95 6.39
C GLY A 312 7.14 -1.01 4.93
N THR A 313 8.09 -0.96 3.97
CA THR A 313 7.83 -1.17 2.55
C THR A 313 7.35 -2.61 2.33
N MET A 314 6.14 -2.79 1.81
CA MET A 314 5.49 -4.10 1.72
C MET A 314 4.71 -4.28 0.41
N SER A 315 4.68 -5.51 -0.08
CA SER A 315 3.77 -6.00 -1.11
C SER A 315 3.74 -5.22 -2.42
N ALA A 316 2.68 -4.50 -2.79
CA ALA A 316 2.66 -3.72 -4.05
C ALA A 316 3.84 -2.72 -4.16
N ALA A 317 4.32 -2.19 -3.02
CA ALA A 317 5.52 -1.37 -2.97
C ALA A 317 6.81 -2.18 -3.21
N GLU A 318 6.88 -3.41 -2.70
CA GLU A 318 7.99 -4.34 -2.98
C GLU A 318 7.99 -4.80 -4.45
N LEU A 319 6.81 -4.97 -5.05
CA LEU A 319 6.65 -5.27 -6.47
C LEU A 319 7.21 -4.14 -7.33
N LEU A 320 6.84 -2.88 -7.05
CA LEU A 320 7.39 -1.71 -7.74
C LEU A 320 8.92 -1.63 -7.53
N THR A 321 9.38 -1.78 -6.29
CA THR A 321 10.81 -1.73 -5.94
C THR A 321 11.60 -2.79 -6.69
N GLY A 322 11.14 -4.05 -6.65
CA GLY A 322 11.78 -5.17 -7.32
C GLY A 322 11.79 -5.02 -8.84
N ALA A 323 10.72 -4.48 -9.42
CA ALA A 323 10.65 -4.19 -10.85
C ALA A 323 11.69 -3.15 -11.30
N LEU A 324 11.83 -2.07 -10.55
CA LEU A 324 12.80 -1.01 -10.85
C LEU A 324 14.25 -1.48 -10.61
N GLN A 325 14.48 -2.26 -9.55
CA GLN A 325 15.80 -2.79 -9.21
C GLN A 325 16.26 -3.84 -10.24
N ASP A 326 15.45 -4.87 -10.52
CA ASP A 326 15.82 -5.98 -11.41
C ASP A 326 16.10 -5.52 -12.84
N ARG A 327 15.44 -4.42 -13.24
CA ARG A 327 15.59 -3.84 -14.57
C ARG A 327 16.70 -2.80 -14.64
N GLY A 328 17.47 -2.63 -13.56
CA GLY A 328 18.56 -1.65 -13.48
C GLY A 328 18.08 -0.21 -13.65
N ARG A 329 16.79 0.06 -13.42
CA ARG A 329 16.20 1.39 -13.63
C ARG A 329 16.49 2.33 -12.46
N ALA A 330 16.60 1.78 -11.25
CA ALA A 330 16.87 2.57 -10.04
C ALA A 330 17.89 1.89 -9.14
N ILE A 331 18.60 2.69 -8.35
CA ILE A 331 19.34 2.22 -7.18
C ILE A 331 18.40 2.26 -5.98
N VAL A 332 18.30 1.17 -5.24
CA VAL A 332 17.49 1.04 -4.04
C VAL A 332 18.36 1.28 -2.80
N VAL A 333 17.91 2.19 -1.92
CA VAL A 333 18.64 2.62 -0.73
C VAL A 333 17.75 2.50 0.50
N GLY A 334 18.27 1.97 1.62
CA GLY A 334 17.54 1.91 2.89
C GLY A 334 17.78 0.61 3.64
N THR A 335 16.72 0.01 4.19
CA THR A 335 16.79 -1.31 4.84
C THR A 335 15.99 -2.35 4.08
N ARG A 336 16.18 -3.63 4.40
CA ARG A 336 15.40 -4.72 3.83
C ARG A 336 13.90 -4.47 4.01
N THR A 337 13.13 -4.74 2.95
CA THR A 337 11.67 -4.60 2.95
C THR A 337 10.98 -5.77 3.66
N PHE A 338 9.67 -5.68 3.86
CA PHE A 338 8.93 -6.56 4.75
C PHE A 338 8.89 -8.04 4.35
N GLY A 339 8.83 -8.33 3.05
CA GLY A 339 8.80 -9.69 2.51
C GLY A 339 7.40 -10.29 2.39
N LYS A 340 6.41 -9.52 1.94
CA LYS A 340 5.09 -10.07 1.60
C LYS A 340 5.03 -10.35 0.10
N GLY A 341 5.21 -11.61 -0.26
CA GLY A 341 5.21 -12.10 -1.65
C GLY A 341 3.94 -12.83 -2.07
N SER A 342 2.96 -12.98 -1.17
CA SER A 342 1.71 -13.70 -1.37
C SER A 342 0.64 -12.84 -2.03
N VAL A 343 -0.09 -13.44 -2.98
CA VAL A 343 -1.29 -12.89 -3.63
C VAL A 343 -2.51 -13.33 -2.89
N GLN A 344 -3.37 -12.37 -2.56
CA GLN A 344 -4.63 -12.65 -1.88
C GLN A 344 -5.81 -12.33 -2.79
N MET A 345 -6.86 -13.13 -2.66
CA MET A 345 -8.13 -12.86 -3.32
C MET A 345 -9.28 -12.85 -2.32
N PRO A 346 -10.15 -11.83 -2.37
CA PRO A 346 -11.36 -11.81 -1.56
C PRO A 346 -12.42 -12.75 -2.14
N SER A 347 -13.01 -13.59 -1.29
CA SER A 347 -14.27 -14.30 -1.54
C SER A 347 -15.34 -13.82 -0.58
N THR A 348 -16.53 -13.53 -1.11
CA THR A 348 -17.68 -13.06 -0.30
C THR A 348 -18.49 -14.25 0.17
N LEU A 349 -18.72 -14.33 1.48
CA LEU A 349 -19.53 -15.37 2.12
C LEU A 349 -21.03 -14.98 2.09
N SER A 350 -21.90 -15.94 2.40
CA SER A 350 -23.36 -15.79 2.40
C SER A 350 -23.87 -14.68 3.32
N ASP A 351 -23.24 -14.48 4.48
CA ASP A 351 -23.54 -13.39 5.42
C ASP A 351 -22.97 -12.02 4.99
N GLY A 352 -22.32 -11.93 3.83
CA GLY A 352 -21.67 -10.74 3.29
C GLY A 352 -20.29 -10.44 3.88
N SER A 353 -19.80 -11.25 4.82
CA SER A 353 -18.39 -11.22 5.23
C SER A 353 -17.47 -11.63 4.08
N VAL A 354 -16.18 -11.32 4.20
CA VAL A 354 -15.20 -11.54 3.14
C VAL A 354 -13.99 -12.27 3.69
N ALA A 355 -13.69 -13.42 3.09
CA ALA A 355 -12.46 -14.16 3.31
C ALA A 355 -11.41 -13.73 2.29
N GLU A 356 -10.30 -13.16 2.74
CA GLU A 356 -9.13 -12.88 1.90
C GLU A 356 -8.11 -13.99 2.07
N LEU A 357 -7.93 -14.80 1.03
CA LEU A 357 -7.14 -16.02 1.09
C LEU A 357 -5.94 -15.93 0.17
N THR A 358 -4.82 -16.51 0.58
CA THR A 358 -3.64 -16.62 -0.28
C THR A 358 -3.92 -17.59 -1.42
N VAL A 359 -3.82 -17.11 -2.66
CA VAL A 359 -4.09 -17.91 -3.88
C VAL A 359 -2.84 -18.18 -4.71
N GLY A 360 -1.69 -17.61 -4.32
CA GLY A 360 -0.42 -17.80 -4.98
C GLY A 360 0.62 -16.78 -4.56
N HIS A 361 1.68 -16.64 -5.35
CA HIS A 361 2.79 -15.74 -5.08
C HIS A 361 3.15 -14.90 -6.30
N TYR A 362 3.77 -13.74 -6.09
CA TYR A 362 4.39 -12.98 -7.16
C TYR A 362 5.90 -13.11 -7.16
N ARG A 363 6.48 -12.87 -8.34
CA ARG A 363 7.92 -12.85 -8.59
C ARG A 363 8.30 -11.58 -9.31
N THR A 364 9.45 -11.03 -8.95
CA THR A 364 10.04 -9.86 -9.62
C THR A 364 10.54 -10.24 -11.03
N PRO A 365 10.95 -9.28 -11.89
CA PRO A 365 11.39 -9.58 -13.26
C PRO A 365 12.57 -10.55 -13.36
N ALA A 366 13.49 -10.56 -12.39
CA ALA A 366 14.58 -11.53 -12.32
C ALA A 366 14.15 -12.90 -11.75
N GLY A 367 12.86 -13.11 -11.49
CA GLY A 367 12.30 -14.36 -10.96
C GLY A 367 12.42 -14.54 -9.45
N ARG A 368 12.86 -13.51 -8.71
CA ARG A 368 13.05 -13.57 -7.25
C ARG A 368 11.71 -13.70 -6.54
N THR A 369 11.66 -14.56 -5.52
CA THR A 369 10.53 -14.64 -4.58
C THR A 369 10.72 -13.61 -3.49
N VAL A 370 9.66 -12.85 -3.17
CA VAL A 370 9.71 -11.83 -2.11
C VAL A 370 9.23 -12.38 -0.76
N ASP A 371 8.41 -13.44 -0.76
CA ASP A 371 7.77 -13.96 0.45
C ASP A 371 8.77 -14.46 1.49
N GLY A 372 8.71 -13.89 2.69
CA GLY A 372 9.62 -14.17 3.80
C GLY A 372 11.04 -13.61 3.67
N GLN A 373 11.40 -13.04 2.51
CA GLN A 373 12.75 -12.54 2.22
C GLN A 373 12.81 -11.02 2.11
N GLY A 374 11.80 -10.40 1.50
CA GLY A 374 11.84 -9.00 1.12
C GLY A 374 12.81 -8.71 -0.03
N ILE A 375 12.84 -7.46 -0.44
CA ILE A 375 13.82 -6.87 -1.34
C ILE A 375 14.98 -6.36 -0.50
N THR A 376 16.19 -6.81 -0.84
CA THR A 376 17.43 -6.27 -0.27
C THR A 376 17.86 -5.03 -1.06
N PRO A 377 18.05 -3.86 -0.41
CA PRO A 377 18.53 -2.65 -1.08
C PRO A 377 19.93 -2.84 -1.69
N ASP A 378 20.21 -2.12 -2.77
CA ASP A 378 21.56 -2.07 -3.36
C ASP A 378 22.56 -1.38 -2.40
N LEU A 379 22.08 -0.39 -1.64
CA LEU A 379 22.83 0.26 -0.57
C LEU A 379 22.06 0.21 0.74
N THR A 380 22.54 -0.62 1.66
CA THR A 380 21.96 -0.73 3.00
C THR A 380 22.43 0.44 3.88
N VAL A 381 21.51 1.02 4.64
CA VAL A 381 21.77 2.09 5.62
C VAL A 381 21.21 1.67 6.97
N HIS A 382 22.08 1.57 7.98
CA HIS A 382 21.71 1.26 9.37
C HIS A 382 21.66 2.56 10.19
N GLY A 383 20.68 2.67 11.09
CA GLY A 383 20.26 3.93 11.71
C GLY A 383 21.25 4.57 12.70
N ASP A 384 22.33 3.90 13.09
CA ASP A 384 22.98 4.26 14.35
C ASP A 384 24.29 5.05 14.23
N ASP A 385 25.03 5.01 13.10
CA ASP A 385 26.32 5.73 12.97
C ASP A 385 26.62 6.30 11.56
N GLY A 386 25.62 6.41 10.67
CA GLY A 386 25.80 6.77 9.25
C GLY A 386 24.93 7.92 8.74
N PRO A 387 25.18 8.43 7.51
CA PRO A 387 24.28 9.37 6.87
C PRO A 387 22.89 8.74 6.70
N SER A 388 21.83 9.53 6.92
CA SER A 388 20.45 9.05 6.74
C SER A 388 20.25 8.42 5.36
N ALA A 389 19.28 7.51 5.22
CA ALA A 389 18.97 6.89 3.93
C ALA A 389 18.73 7.93 2.82
N GLU A 390 18.07 9.04 3.17
CA GLU A 390 17.88 10.18 2.27
C GLU A 390 19.21 10.85 1.90
N ALA A 391 20.09 11.14 2.87
CA ALA A 391 21.40 11.72 2.59
C ALA A 391 22.24 10.81 1.68
N ARG A 392 22.22 9.50 1.92
CA ARG A 392 22.90 8.51 1.06
C ARG A 392 22.31 8.49 -0.34
N ALA A 393 20.99 8.50 -0.47
CA ALA A 393 20.31 8.52 -1.76
C ALA A 393 20.62 9.79 -2.57
N ARG A 394 20.72 10.95 -1.91
CA ARG A 394 21.13 12.20 -2.56
C ARG A 394 22.56 12.14 -3.09
N THR A 395 23.48 11.53 -2.34
CA THR A 395 24.85 11.29 -2.84
C THR A 395 24.83 10.41 -4.08
N VAL A 396 24.04 9.34 -4.11
CA VAL A 396 23.88 8.49 -5.31
C VAL A 396 23.32 9.29 -6.48
N LEU A 397 22.25 10.06 -6.27
CA LEU A 397 21.64 10.90 -7.32
C LEU A 397 22.66 11.88 -7.92
N SER A 398 23.51 12.50 -7.08
CA SER A 398 24.55 13.41 -7.57
C SER A 398 25.57 12.73 -8.48
N GLY A 399 25.90 11.46 -8.22
CA GLY A 399 26.78 10.66 -9.07
C GLY A 399 26.11 10.22 -10.38
N LEU A 400 24.82 9.89 -10.33
CA LEU A 400 24.05 9.51 -11.52
C LEU A 400 23.82 10.69 -12.49
N GLY A 401 23.67 11.91 -11.96
CA GLY A 401 23.43 13.12 -12.76
C GLY A 401 24.69 13.76 -13.36
N GLY A 402 25.89 13.35 -12.93
CA GLY A 402 27.17 13.96 -13.33
C GLY A 402 27.81 13.41 -14.62
N GLY A 403 27.12 12.50 -15.33
CA GLY A 403 27.66 11.78 -16.49
C GLY A 403 27.23 12.30 -17.87
N SER A 404 26.80 13.55 -17.99
CA SER A 404 26.35 14.15 -19.26
C SER A 404 27.40 15.04 -19.91
#